data_AF-A0A6M3M4Z1-F1
#
_entry.id   AF-A0A6M3M4Z1-F1
#
_cell.length_a   1.000
_cell.length_b   1.000
_cell.length_c   1.000
_cell.angle_alpha   90.00
_cell.angle_beta   90.00
_cell.angle_gamma   90.00
#
_symmetry.space_group_name_H-M   'P 1'
#
loop_
_entity.id
_entity.type
_entity.pdbx_description
1 polymer ?
#
loop_
_entity_poly.entity_id
_entity_poly.type
_entity_poly.pdbx_seq_one_letter_code
_entity_poly.pdbx_strand_id
1 'polypeptide(L)'
;SKYPDSGQNFEKVDEVVPDYAATYVYSTLRIGTDDDLYNLEDHVAGKGTIDKIKLSALCYGHDDSITYPSIRFYIKSGATEDVKDPDEGVALPTETWVWKTVEWTINPDTLLPFTWDDIDALQAGYKLRGSYHHDEGRVTQFYIEVYYTY
;
A
#
# COMPACT_ATOMS: atom_id res chain seq x y z
N SER A 1 11.20 6.07 -3.90
CA SER A 1 12.61 5.67 -3.66
C SER A 1 12.69 4.51 -2.69
N LYS A 2 13.88 3.91 -2.48
CA LYS A 2 14.04 2.71 -1.63
C LYS A 2 15.36 2.72 -0.85
N TYR A 3 15.39 2.02 0.28
CA TYR A 3 16.58 1.82 1.11
C TYR A 3 16.73 0.34 1.51
N PRO A 4 17.96 -0.23 1.44
CA PRO A 4 19.12 0.28 0.72
C PRO A 4 18.85 0.44 -0.78
N ASP A 5 19.61 1.28 -1.49
CA ASP A 5 19.42 1.51 -2.94
C ASP A 5 19.97 0.36 -3.79
N SER A 6 19.34 -0.81 -3.63
CA SER A 6 19.63 -2.03 -4.38
C SER A 6 18.37 -2.90 -4.44
N GLY A 7 18.29 -3.78 -5.43
CA GLY A 7 17.10 -4.61 -5.62
C GLY A 7 15.92 -3.86 -6.21
N GLN A 8 14.71 -4.35 -5.97
CA GLN A 8 13.44 -3.72 -6.39
C GLN A 8 12.68 -3.16 -5.18
N ASN A 9 11.65 -2.33 -5.41
CA ASN A 9 10.85 -1.76 -4.32
C ASN A 9 10.05 -2.83 -3.56
N PHE A 10 9.49 -3.82 -4.27
CA PHE A 10 8.71 -4.88 -3.63
C PHE A 10 9.54 -5.71 -2.64
N GLU A 11 10.85 -5.88 -2.90
CA GLU A 11 11.80 -6.56 -2.00
C GLU A 11 12.14 -5.76 -0.73
N LYS A 12 11.49 -4.62 -0.50
CA LYS A 12 11.64 -3.76 0.70
C LYS A 12 10.37 -3.66 1.52
N VAL A 13 9.32 -4.38 1.08
CA VAL A 13 7.99 -4.38 1.71
C VAL A 13 7.36 -5.77 1.76
N ASP A 14 8.10 -6.82 1.38
CA ASP A 14 7.67 -8.22 1.33
C ASP A 14 8.08 -9.03 2.57
N GLU A 15 8.64 -8.38 3.58
CA GLU A 15 9.15 -9.02 4.78
C GLU A 15 8.02 -9.72 5.54
N VAL A 16 8.21 -10.96 5.99
CA VAL A 16 7.21 -11.68 6.82
C VAL A 16 7.14 -11.12 8.24
N VAL A 17 8.28 -10.70 8.76
CA VAL A 17 8.42 -10.07 10.08
C VAL A 17 8.99 -8.68 9.86
N PRO A 18 8.38 -7.61 10.41
CA PRO A 18 8.84 -6.26 10.12
C PRO A 18 10.26 -6.04 10.62
N ASP A 19 11.11 -5.50 9.74
CA ASP A 19 12.47 -5.10 10.08
C ASP A 19 12.61 -3.57 10.26
N TYR A 20 11.50 -2.85 10.07
CA TYR A 20 11.32 -1.43 10.35
C TYR A 20 12.17 -0.53 9.46
N ALA A 21 13.34 -0.11 9.94
CA ALA A 21 14.19 0.85 9.27
C ALA A 21 15.37 0.18 8.55
N ALA A 22 15.42 -1.15 8.51
CA ALA A 22 16.48 -1.88 7.81
C ALA A 22 16.22 -1.91 6.29
N THR A 23 14.99 -2.20 5.85
CA THR A 23 14.55 -2.06 4.47
C THR A 23 13.22 -1.28 4.41
N TYR A 24 13.14 -0.33 3.47
CA TYR A 24 11.89 0.42 3.26
C TYR A 24 11.83 1.11 1.90
N VAL A 25 10.61 1.32 1.41
CA VAL A 25 10.28 2.29 0.35
C VAL A 25 10.00 3.63 1.01
N TYR A 26 10.46 4.72 0.40
CA TYR A 26 10.19 6.07 0.89
C TYR A 26 9.94 7.09 -0.22
N SER A 27 9.26 8.16 0.16
CA SER A 27 9.12 9.37 -0.66
C SER A 27 9.54 10.60 0.13
N THR A 28 10.26 11.50 -0.53
CA THR A 28 10.56 12.86 -0.07
C THR A 28 9.76 13.91 -0.84
N LEU A 29 8.78 13.49 -1.66
CA LEU A 29 8.01 14.41 -2.48
C LEU A 29 7.01 15.19 -1.64
N ARG A 30 7.18 16.50 -1.59
CA ARG A 30 6.27 17.44 -0.91
C ARG A 30 4.97 17.66 -1.68
N ILE A 31 5.05 17.80 -3.00
CA ILE A 31 3.90 18.07 -3.87
C ILE A 31 3.75 16.88 -4.80
N GLY A 32 2.57 16.28 -4.79
CA GLY A 32 2.30 15.02 -5.48
C GLY A 32 2.54 13.81 -4.57
N THR A 33 2.54 12.64 -5.17
CA THR A 33 2.84 11.35 -4.53
C THR A 33 3.75 10.55 -5.45
N ASP A 34 4.62 9.74 -4.87
CA ASP A 34 5.23 8.63 -5.60
C ASP A 34 4.23 7.47 -5.57
N ASP A 35 3.89 7.00 -6.77
CA ASP A 35 3.01 5.84 -6.93
C ASP A 35 3.88 4.59 -7.01
N ASP A 36 3.57 3.60 -6.19
CA ASP A 36 4.20 2.28 -6.22
C ASP A 36 3.10 1.23 -6.38
N LEU A 37 3.15 0.45 -7.45
CA LEU A 37 2.08 -0.48 -7.84
C LEU A 37 2.70 -1.78 -8.34
N TYR A 38 2.23 -2.90 -7.81
CA TYR A 38 2.80 -4.22 -8.04
C TYR A 38 1.77 -5.16 -8.65
N ASN A 39 2.21 -6.03 -9.56
CA ASN A 39 1.45 -7.22 -9.93
C ASN A 39 1.42 -8.19 -8.74
N LEU A 40 0.30 -8.86 -8.54
CA LEU A 40 0.20 -9.95 -7.59
C LEU A 40 0.66 -11.26 -8.24
N GLU A 41 1.10 -12.20 -7.40
CA GLU A 41 1.23 -13.59 -7.83
C GLU A 41 -0.16 -14.22 -7.92
N ASP A 42 -0.39 -15.06 -8.93
CA ASP A 42 -1.63 -15.81 -9.09
C ASP A 42 -1.93 -16.63 -7.84
N HIS A 43 -3.20 -16.67 -7.44
CA HIS A 43 -3.62 -17.46 -6.29
C HIS A 43 -3.39 -18.96 -6.55
N VAL A 44 -2.64 -19.61 -5.65
CA VAL A 44 -2.46 -21.07 -5.67
C VAL A 44 -3.44 -21.79 -4.75
N ALA A 45 -4.07 -21.06 -3.84
CA ALA A 45 -4.99 -21.57 -2.84
C ALA A 45 -6.06 -20.50 -2.51
N GLY A 46 -7.25 -20.97 -2.15
CA GLY A 46 -8.44 -20.12 -2.03
C GLY A 46 -9.48 -20.53 -3.07
N LYS A 47 -10.75 -20.60 -2.64
CA LYS A 47 -11.90 -20.87 -3.50
C LYS A 47 -13.17 -20.46 -2.74
N GLY A 48 -14.23 -20.18 -3.48
CA GLY A 48 -15.48 -19.66 -2.92
C GLY A 48 -15.74 -18.23 -3.36
N THR A 49 -16.63 -17.54 -2.64
CA THR A 49 -17.03 -16.16 -2.95
C THR A 49 -16.14 -15.21 -2.18
N ILE A 50 -15.52 -14.24 -2.86
CA ILE A 50 -14.72 -13.21 -2.21
C ILE A 50 -15.66 -12.16 -1.60
N ASP A 51 -15.48 -11.91 -0.31
CA ASP A 51 -16.25 -10.91 0.42
C ASP A 51 -15.59 -9.52 0.30
N LYS A 52 -14.25 -9.48 0.38
CA LYS A 52 -13.45 -8.27 0.25
C LYS A 52 -11.97 -8.57 0.05
N ILE A 53 -11.26 -7.54 -0.41
CA ILE A 53 -9.81 -7.41 -0.25
C ILE A 53 -9.50 -6.36 0.82
N LYS A 54 -8.42 -6.55 1.55
CA LYS A 54 -7.88 -5.60 2.51
C LYS A 54 -6.41 -5.35 2.19
N LEU A 55 -6.05 -4.10 2.00
CA LEU A 55 -4.65 -3.70 1.86
C LEU A 55 -4.17 -3.17 3.21
N SER A 56 -2.97 -3.56 3.61
CA SER A 56 -2.33 -3.16 4.87
C SER A 56 -0.90 -2.71 4.60
N ALA A 57 -0.47 -1.62 5.22
CA ALA A 57 0.91 -1.12 5.12
C ALA A 57 1.46 -0.72 6.50
N LEU A 58 2.69 -1.12 6.82
CA LEU A 58 3.39 -0.65 8.02
C LEU A 58 4.19 0.60 7.66
N CYS A 59 3.74 1.73 8.19
CA CYS A 59 4.16 3.06 7.75
C CYS A 59 4.80 3.88 8.87
N TYR A 60 5.68 4.80 8.50
CA TYR A 60 6.30 5.77 9.39
C TYR A 60 6.44 7.10 8.66
N GLY A 61 6.14 8.20 9.34
CA GLY A 61 6.48 9.54 8.87
C GLY A 61 7.76 9.97 9.53
N HIS A 62 8.69 10.59 8.83
CA HIS A 62 9.69 11.45 9.43
C HIS A 62 9.21 12.88 9.18
N ASP A 63 9.03 13.70 10.21
CA ASP A 63 8.54 15.06 10.04
C ASP A 63 9.14 16.01 11.07
N ASP A 64 9.73 17.10 10.58
CA ASP A 64 10.22 18.26 11.33
C ASP A 64 9.44 19.55 10.94
N SER A 65 8.30 19.50 10.21
CA SER A 65 7.63 20.70 9.68
C SER A 65 6.09 20.64 9.42
N ILE A 66 5.54 21.68 8.75
CA ILE A 66 4.10 22.02 8.60
C ILE A 66 3.35 21.13 7.58
N THR A 67 4.07 20.33 6.78
CA THR A 67 3.45 19.43 5.79
C THR A 67 3.64 17.99 6.24
N TYR A 68 2.60 17.18 6.19
CA TYR A 68 2.68 15.86 6.81
C TYR A 68 2.86 14.75 5.78
N PRO A 69 3.80 13.80 5.98
CA PRO A 69 3.88 12.59 5.17
C PRO A 69 2.57 11.82 5.29
N SER A 70 2.10 11.25 4.19
CA SER A 70 0.82 10.53 4.15
C SER A 70 0.86 9.38 3.16
N ILE A 71 -0.05 8.44 3.33
CA ILE A 71 -0.20 7.28 2.45
C ILE A 71 -1.65 7.19 1.99
N ARG A 72 -1.84 6.82 0.72
CA ARG A 72 -3.13 6.38 0.19
C ARG A 72 -2.93 5.03 -0.48
N PHE A 73 -3.88 4.13 -0.31
CA PHE A 73 -3.84 2.81 -0.95
C PHE A 73 -4.41 2.89 -2.35
N TYR A 74 -3.80 2.14 -3.26
CA TYR A 74 -4.05 2.24 -4.69
C TYR A 74 -4.20 0.84 -5.26
N ILE A 75 -5.30 0.62 -5.98
CA ILE A 75 -5.52 -0.61 -6.74
C ILE A 75 -5.79 -0.29 -8.20
N LYS A 76 -5.43 -1.22 -9.06
CA LYS A 76 -5.82 -1.22 -10.46
C LYS A 76 -6.42 -2.58 -10.82
N SER A 77 -7.68 -2.54 -11.22
CA SER A 77 -8.47 -3.70 -11.63
C SER A 77 -8.91 -3.47 -13.07
N GLY A 78 -8.50 -4.33 -14.00
CA GLY A 78 -8.80 -4.16 -15.42
C GLY A 78 -8.32 -2.80 -15.95
N ALA A 79 -9.27 -1.97 -16.40
CA ALA A 79 -8.97 -0.62 -16.91
C ALA A 79 -9.13 0.48 -15.83
N THR A 80 -9.65 0.13 -14.65
CA THR A 80 -10.02 1.08 -13.61
C THR A 80 -8.98 1.15 -12.50
N GLU A 81 -8.68 2.38 -12.11
CA GLU A 81 -7.78 2.75 -11.03
C GLU A 81 -8.61 3.35 -9.90
N ASP A 82 -8.42 2.86 -8.66
CA ASP A 82 -9.13 3.38 -7.49
C ASP A 82 -8.19 3.59 -6.30
N VAL A 83 -8.44 4.65 -5.53
CA VAL A 83 -7.57 5.12 -4.46
C VAL A 83 -8.39 5.38 -3.20
N LYS A 84 -7.93 4.83 -2.07
CA LYS A 84 -8.52 5.10 -0.75
C LYS A 84 -7.51 5.72 0.20
N ASP A 85 -7.96 6.72 0.93
CA ASP A 85 -7.20 7.31 2.03
C ASP A 85 -7.61 6.61 3.35
N PRO A 86 -6.68 5.95 4.05
CA PRO A 86 -6.98 5.24 5.29
C PRO A 86 -7.39 6.17 6.44
N ASP A 87 -7.00 7.45 6.40
CA ASP A 87 -7.18 8.37 7.52
C ASP A 87 -7.65 9.77 7.09
N GLU A 88 -8.27 9.89 5.91
CA GLU A 88 -8.82 11.15 5.40
C GLU A 88 -7.82 12.33 5.42
N GLY A 89 -6.56 12.06 5.08
CA GLY A 89 -5.50 13.06 5.00
C GLY A 89 -4.74 13.31 6.30
N VAL A 90 -4.94 12.48 7.32
CA VAL A 90 -4.11 12.51 8.55
C VAL A 90 -2.67 12.07 8.24
N ALA A 91 -1.75 12.75 8.91
CA ALA A 91 -0.32 12.49 8.90
C ALA A 91 0.07 11.06 9.32
N LEU A 92 1.13 10.53 8.73
CA LEU A 92 1.87 9.41 9.32
C LEU A 92 2.60 9.87 10.59
N PRO A 93 2.64 9.04 11.65
CA PRO A 93 3.29 9.38 12.92
C PRO A 93 4.81 9.38 12.82
N THR A 94 5.45 10.21 13.66
CA THR A 94 6.91 10.46 13.64
C THR A 94 7.77 9.67 14.61
N GLU A 95 7.17 8.94 15.55
CA GLU A 95 7.92 8.24 16.60
C GLU A 95 7.71 6.73 16.59
N THR A 96 6.75 6.26 15.80
CA THR A 96 6.34 4.86 15.80
C THR A 96 5.92 4.43 14.42
N TRP A 97 6.20 3.17 14.10
CA TRP A 97 5.60 2.52 12.95
C TRP A 97 4.14 2.21 13.25
N VAL A 98 3.25 2.42 12.28
CA VAL A 98 1.81 2.19 12.42
C VAL A 98 1.26 1.43 11.23
N TRP A 99 0.37 0.48 11.50
CA TRP A 99 -0.41 -0.17 10.47
C TRP A 99 -1.50 0.76 9.97
N LYS A 100 -1.51 1.00 8.65
CA LYS A 100 -2.62 1.62 7.94
C LYS A 100 -3.31 0.57 7.09
N THR A 101 -4.63 0.63 6.98
CA THR A 101 -5.41 -0.38 6.27
C THR A 101 -6.62 0.22 5.57
N VAL A 102 -7.00 -0.33 4.44
CA VAL A 102 -8.28 -0.05 3.77
C VAL A 102 -8.87 -1.33 3.19
N GLU A 103 -10.16 -1.30 2.88
CA GLU A 103 -10.87 -2.45 2.34
C GLU A 103 -11.65 -2.09 1.07
N TRP A 104 -11.71 -3.03 0.12
CA TRP A 104 -12.64 -3.00 -1.00
C TRP A 104 -13.52 -4.24 -0.97
N THR A 105 -14.83 -4.02 -0.87
CA THR A 105 -15.86 -5.08 -0.94
C THR A 105 -16.38 -5.29 -2.36
N ILE A 106 -16.08 -4.36 -3.28
CA ILE A 106 -16.56 -4.35 -4.67
C ILE A 106 -15.38 -4.01 -5.57
N ASN A 107 -15.29 -4.72 -6.69
CA ASN A 107 -14.34 -4.43 -7.75
C ASN A 107 -14.73 -3.11 -8.44
N PRO A 108 -13.86 -2.08 -8.45
CA PRO A 108 -14.21 -0.77 -8.99
C PRO A 108 -14.43 -0.78 -10.52
N ASP A 109 -13.88 -1.77 -11.23
CA ASP A 109 -14.02 -1.89 -12.70
C ASP A 109 -15.38 -2.47 -13.10
N THR A 110 -15.83 -3.52 -12.40
CA THR A 110 -17.05 -4.27 -12.75
C THR A 110 -18.27 -3.86 -11.92
N LEU A 111 -18.06 -3.17 -10.79
CA LEU A 111 -19.07 -2.85 -9.79
C LEU A 111 -19.76 -4.08 -9.19
N LEU A 112 -19.09 -5.24 -9.23
CA LEU A 112 -19.52 -6.51 -8.66
C LEU A 112 -18.52 -6.99 -7.59
N PRO A 113 -18.85 -8.00 -6.76
CA PRO A 113 -17.86 -8.65 -5.91
C PRO A 113 -16.67 -9.15 -6.73
N PHE A 114 -15.48 -9.13 -6.13
CA PHE A 114 -14.27 -9.64 -6.78
C PHE A 114 -14.42 -11.13 -7.12
N THR A 115 -13.92 -11.51 -8.28
CA THR A 115 -13.70 -12.91 -8.66
C THR A 115 -12.24 -13.28 -8.43
N TRP A 116 -11.91 -14.58 -8.43
CA TRP A 116 -10.52 -15.02 -8.33
C TRP A 116 -9.69 -14.58 -9.54
N ASP A 117 -10.28 -14.57 -10.74
CA ASP A 117 -9.64 -14.03 -11.94
C ASP A 117 -9.35 -12.52 -11.80
N ASP A 118 -10.22 -11.77 -11.12
CA ASP A 118 -9.94 -10.36 -10.82
C ASP A 118 -8.74 -10.21 -9.88
N ILE A 119 -8.59 -11.09 -8.88
CA ILE A 119 -7.47 -11.05 -7.94
C ILE A 119 -6.15 -11.34 -8.64
N ASP A 120 -6.11 -12.35 -9.51
CA ASP A 120 -4.90 -12.72 -10.26
C ASP A 120 -4.46 -11.62 -11.23
N ALA A 121 -5.42 -10.89 -11.81
CA ALA A 121 -5.15 -9.76 -12.68
C ALA A 121 -4.93 -8.42 -11.92
N LEU A 122 -5.15 -8.39 -10.60
CA LEU A 122 -5.11 -7.16 -9.82
C LEU A 122 -3.68 -6.65 -9.69
N GLN A 123 -3.54 -5.33 -9.77
CA GLN A 123 -2.35 -4.66 -9.25
C GLN A 123 -2.70 -3.89 -7.98
N ALA A 124 -1.82 -3.95 -6.98
CA ALA A 124 -2.03 -3.33 -5.68
C ALA A 124 -0.77 -2.60 -5.21
N GLY A 125 -0.98 -1.52 -4.47
CA GLY A 125 0.12 -0.70 -3.98
C GLY A 125 -0.38 0.52 -3.22
N TYR A 126 0.41 1.59 -3.27
CA TYR A 126 0.15 2.81 -2.52
C TYR A 126 0.74 4.04 -3.20
N LYS A 127 0.20 5.19 -2.81
CA LYS A 127 0.69 6.52 -3.14
C LYS A 127 1.29 7.12 -1.87
N LEU A 128 2.60 7.26 -1.86
CA LEU A 128 3.34 7.75 -0.70
C LEU A 128 3.75 9.20 -0.91
N ARG A 129 3.55 10.00 0.14
CA ARG A 129 3.96 11.40 0.17
C ARG A 129 4.96 11.61 1.30
N GLY A 130 6.02 12.34 1.01
CA GLY A 130 6.97 12.84 2.01
C GLY A 130 6.63 14.25 2.49
N SER A 131 7.61 14.91 3.10
CA SER A 131 7.52 16.33 3.45
C SER A 131 8.81 17.08 3.04
N TYR A 132 9.12 18.19 3.71
CA TYR A 132 10.21 19.11 3.37
C TYR A 132 11.55 18.63 3.97
N HIS A 133 12.68 19.09 3.43
CA HIS A 133 14.02 18.94 4.05
C HIS A 133 14.32 17.62 4.80
N HIS A 134 14.40 16.50 4.08
CA HIS A 134 14.72 15.15 4.59
C HIS A 134 13.57 14.42 5.31
N ASP A 135 12.37 15.01 5.33
CA ASP A 135 11.17 14.37 5.85
C ASP A 135 10.56 13.39 4.84
N GLU A 136 10.37 12.17 5.29
CA GLU A 136 10.06 11.01 4.46
C GLU A 136 8.80 10.31 4.94
N GLY A 137 7.90 10.01 4.03
CA GLY A 137 6.96 8.90 4.26
C GLY A 137 7.71 7.61 3.97
N ARG A 138 7.59 6.61 4.85
CA ARG A 138 8.25 5.30 4.73
C ARG A 138 7.25 4.16 4.85
N VAL A 139 7.48 3.10 4.10
CA VAL A 139 6.75 1.83 4.15
C VAL A 139 7.76 0.69 4.19
N THR A 140 7.63 -0.20 5.17
CA THR A 140 8.52 -1.38 5.37
C THR A 140 7.77 -2.70 5.18
N GLN A 141 6.44 -2.69 5.15
CA GLN A 141 5.65 -3.87 4.84
C GLN A 141 4.39 -3.47 4.11
N PHE A 142 4.00 -4.26 3.11
CA PHE A 142 2.77 -4.07 2.37
C PHE A 142 2.14 -5.42 2.02
N TYR A 143 0.86 -5.57 2.35
CA TYR A 143 0.12 -6.81 2.11
C TYR A 143 -1.24 -6.55 1.50
N ILE A 144 -1.68 -7.52 0.71
CA ILE A 144 -3.08 -7.72 0.36
C ILE A 144 -3.57 -9.01 1.01
N GLU A 145 -4.72 -8.93 1.66
CA GLU A 145 -5.41 -10.06 2.27
C GLU A 145 -6.77 -10.23 1.57
N VAL A 146 -7.06 -11.45 1.10
CA VAL A 146 -8.34 -11.79 0.47
C VAL A 146 -9.22 -12.54 1.46
N TYR A 147 -10.39 -11.98 1.77
CA TYR A 147 -11.38 -12.57 2.67
C TYR A 147 -12.49 -13.21 1.83
N TYR A 148 -12.82 -14.47 2.10
CA TYR A 148 -13.78 -15.23 1.31
C TYR A 148 -14.55 -16.25 2.14
N THR A 149 -15.73 -16.61 1.66
CA THR A 149 -16.64 -17.59 2.25
C THR A 149 -16.94 -18.76 1.32
N TYR A 150 -17.36 -19.88 1.93
CA TYR A 150 -17.72 -21.13 1.29
C TYR A 150 -19.24 -21.38 1.29
#